data_AF-A0A1I6V1Y7-F1
#
_entry.id   AF-A0A1I6V1Y7-F1
#
_cell.length_a   1.000
_cell.length_b   1.000
_cell.length_c   1.000
_cell.angle_alpha   90.00
_cell.angle_beta   90.00
_cell.angle_gamma   90.00
#
_symmetry.space_group_name_H-M   'P 1'
#
loop_
_entity.id
_entity.type
_entity.pdbx_description
1 polymer ?
#
loop_
_entity_poly.entity_id
_entity_poly.type
_entity_poly.pdbx_seq_one_letter_code
_entity_poly.pdbx_strand_id
1 'polypeptide(L)' 'MRHIVYIALSIFFGLASLISFWLAIYLKDMFFILIGVLLVIITILIFLEVRKTKNDPFSH' A
#
# COMPACT_ATOMS: atom_id res chain seq x y z
N MET A 1 -1.09 18.40 -6.08
CA MET A 1 -0.27 17.35 -6.74
C MET A 1 0.15 16.22 -5.80
N ARG A 2 0.60 16.47 -4.56
CA ARG A 2 1.04 15.41 -3.61
C ARG A 2 0.00 14.30 -3.35
N HIS A 3 -1.28 14.63 -3.18
CA HIS A 3 -2.32 13.62 -2.90
C HIS A 3 -2.58 12.65 -4.05
N ILE A 4 -2.47 13.11 -5.30
CA ILE A 4 -2.66 12.24 -6.48
C ILE A 4 -1.55 11.20 -6.55
N VAL A 5 -0.31 11.59 -6.22
CA VAL A 5 0.84 10.70 -6.16
C VAL A 5 0.66 9.62 -5.08
N TYR A 6 0.21 10.01 -3.89
CA TYR A 6 -0.06 9.03 -2.82
C TYR A 6 -1.21 8.07 -3.16
N ILE A 7 -2.27 8.56 -3.83
CA ILE A 7 -3.37 7.69 -4.28
C ILE A 7 -2.87 6.69 -5.33
N ALA A 8 -2.08 7.15 -6.31
CA ALA A 8 -1.49 6.29 -7.32
C ALA A 8 -0.55 5.23 -6.71
N LEU A 9 0.29 5.61 -5.74
CA LEU A 9 1.15 4.71 -4.98
C LEU A 9 0.35 3.66 -4.20
N SER A 10 -0.73 4.07 -3.53
CA SER A 10 -1.59 3.12 -2.79
C SER A 10 -2.26 2.09 -3.71
N ILE A 11 -2.72 2.50 -4.90
CA ILE A 11 -3.31 1.58 -5.87
C ILE A 11 -2.24 0.61 -6.39
N PHE A 12 -1.04 1.12 -6.72
CA PHE A 12 0.06 0.30 -7.22
C PHE A 12 0.51 -0.75 -6.19
N PHE A 13 0.76 -0.33 -4.95
CA PHE A 13 1.16 -1.26 -3.88
C PHE A 13 0.03 -2.22 -3.48
N GLY A 14 -1.23 -1.79 -3.54
CA GLY A 14 -2.39 -2.65 -3.36
C GLY A 14 -2.42 -3.79 -4.38
N LEU A 15 -2.26 -3.47 -5.67
CA LEU A 15 -2.20 -4.46 -6.75
C LEU A 15 -0.98 -5.39 -6.60
N ALA A 16 0.19 -4.84 -6.28
CA ALA A 16 1.40 -5.63 -6.04
C ALA A 16 1.21 -6.62 -4.88
N SER A 17 0.51 -6.22 -3.81
CA SER A 17 0.21 -7.12 -2.68
C SER A 17 -0.69 -8.30 -3.08
N LEU A 18 -1.72 -8.04 -3.88
CA LEU A 18 -2.63 -9.07 -4.40
C LEU A 18 -1.88 -10.08 -5.27
N ILE A 19 -1.01 -9.59 -6.16
CA ILE A 19 -0.17 -10.43 -7.02
C ILE A 19 0.81 -11.25 -6.18
N SER A 20 1.42 -10.66 -5.15
CA SER A 20 2.32 -11.37 -4.24
C SER A 20 1.61 -12.49 -3.48
N PHE A 21 0.40 -12.25 -2.96
CA PHE A 21 -0.38 -13.29 -2.30
C PHE A 21 -0.85 -14.39 -3.27
N TRP A 22 -1.21 -14.02 -4.49
CA TRP A 22 -1.56 -15.00 -5.53
C TRP A 22 -0.36 -15.90 -5.87
N LEU A 23 0.82 -15.31 -6.05
CA LEU A 23 2.08 -16.03 -6.25
C LEU A 23 2.44 -16.92 -5.05
N ALA A 24 2.20 -16.45 -3.83
CA ALA A 24 2.44 -17.22 -2.62
C ALA A 24 1.60 -18.51 -2.58
N ILE A 25 0.33 -18.44 -2.99
CA ILE A 25 -0.56 -19.61 -3.05
C ILE A 25 -0.10 -20.56 -4.17
N TYR A 26 0.24 -20.01 -5.34
CA TYR A 26 0.63 -20.80 -6.51
C TYR A 26 1.96 -21.53 -6.29
N LEU A 27 2.98 -20.83 -5.78
CA LEU A 27 4.32 -21.36 -5.55
C LEU A 27 4.46 -22.05 -4.18
N LYS A 28 3.46 -21.93 -3.29
CA LYS A 28 3.48 -22.39 -1.89
C LYS A 28 4.72 -21.89 -1.11
N ASP A 29 5.20 -20.71 -1.47
CA ASP A 29 6.40 -20.12 -0.88
C ASP A 29 6.00 -19.01 0.11
N MET A 30 6.40 -19.20 1.36
CA MET A 30 6.11 -18.28 2.46
C MET A 30 6.79 -16.92 2.29
N PHE A 31 7.84 -16.82 1.47
CA PHE A 31 8.54 -15.56 1.21
C PHE A 31 7.62 -14.53 0.54
N PHE A 32 6.76 -14.96 -0.38
CA PHE A 32 5.77 -14.10 -1.03
C PHE A 32 4.63 -13.67 -0.10
N ILE A 33 4.32 -14.47 0.92
CA ILE A 33 3.39 -14.08 1.99
C ILE A 33 3.99 -12.91 2.78
N LEU A 34 5.25 -13.02 3.17
CA LEU A 34 5.95 -11.98 3.92
C LEU A 34 6.01 -10.65 3.14
N ILE A 35 6.35 -10.72 1.84
CA ILE A 35 6.37 -9.56 0.95
C ILE A 35 4.97 -8.96 0.80
N GLY A 36 3.95 -9.80 0.61
CA GLY A 36 2.55 -9.35 0.50
C GLY A 36 2.09 -8.60 1.75
N VAL A 37 2.39 -9.13 2.93
CA VAL A 37 2.07 -8.48 4.22
C VAL A 37 2.80 -7.14 4.33
N LEU A 38 4.08 -7.08 3.97
CA LEU A 38 4.86 -5.84 4.02
C LEU A 38 4.25 -4.76 3.09
N LEU A 39 3.82 -5.13 1.89
CA LEU A 39 3.17 -4.23 0.94
C LEU A 39 1.82 -3.70 1.47
N VAL A 40 1.05 -4.54 2.17
CA VAL A 40 -0.19 -4.11 2.84
C VAL A 40 0.10 -3.08 3.93
N ILE A 41 1.12 -3.32 4.77
CA ILE A 41 1.51 -2.36 5.83
C ILE A 41 1.91 -1.01 5.21
N ILE A 42 2.71 -1.01 4.14
CA ILE A 42 3.09 0.21 3.42
C ILE A 42 1.86 0.95 2.90
N THR A 43 0.90 0.22 2.32
CA THR A 43 -0.33 0.81 1.80
C THR A 43 -1.16 1.47 2.91
N ILE A 44 -1.25 0.84 4.09
CA ILE A 44 -1.93 1.40 5.27
C ILE A 44 -1.21 2.66 5.75
N LEU A 45 0.11 2.66 5.83
CA LEU A 45 0.89 3.84 6.25
C LEU A 45 0.68 5.02 5.30
N ILE A 46 0.71 4.77 3.98
CA ILE A 46 0.43 5.82 2.98
C ILE A 46 -0.99 6.33 3.13
N PHE A 47 -1.97 5.45 3.36
CA PHE A 47 -3.36 5.85 3.58
C PHE A 47 -3.54 6.72 4.84
N LEU A 48 -2.85 6.37 5.93
CA LEU A 48 -2.84 7.17 7.17
C LEU A 48 -2.21 8.55 6.95
N GLU A 49 -1.10 8.63 6.23
CA GLU A 49 -0.43 9.89 5.88
C GLU A 49 -1.33 10.78 5.00
N VAL A 50 -2.01 10.19 4.02
CA VAL A 50 -3.00 10.90 3.19
C VAL A 50 -4.17 11.42 4.03
N ARG A 51 -4.66 10.61 4.98
CA ARG A 51 -5.75 11.02 5.88
C ARG A 51 -5.31 12.14 6.81
N LYS A 52 -4.08 12.08 7.33
CA LYS A 52 -3.51 13.10 8.21
C LYS A 52 -3.32 14.42 7.48
N THR A 53 -2.75 14.39 6.29
CA THR A 53 -2.55 15.59 5.45
C THR A 53 -3.87 16.21 4.97
N LYS A 54 -4.92 15.40 4.74
CA LYS A 54 -6.26 15.92 4.39
C LYS A 54 -6.97 16.57 5.58
N ASN A 55 -6.72 16.12 6.80
CA ASN A 55 -7.33 16.63 8.03
C ASN A 55 -6.47 17.69 8.74
N ASP A 56 -5.37 18.13 8.13
CA ASP A 56 -4.51 19.15 8.72
C ASP A 56 -5.12 20.55 8.48
N PRO A 57 -5.58 21.26 9.53
CA PRO A 57 -6.24 22.55 9.39
C PRO A 57 -5.28 23.68 8.97
N PHE A 58 -3.97 23.41 8.90
CA PHE A 58 -2.94 24.38 8.49
C PHE A 58 -2.41 24.15 7.06
N SER A 59 -3.01 23.23 6.30
CA SER A 59 -2.71 23.02 4.88
C SER A 59 -3.38 24.11 4.02
N HIS A 60 -2.90 25.35 4.14
CA HIS A 60 -3.36 26.48 3.31
C HIS A 60 -2.49 26.69 2.07
#